data_AF-A0A8H6HZS0-F1
#
_entry.id   AF-A0A8H6HZS0-F1
#
_cell.length_a   1.000
_cell.length_b   1.000
_cell.length_c   1.000
_cell.angle_alpha   90.00
_cell.angle_beta   90.00
_cell.angle_gamma   90.00
#
_symmetry.space_group_name_H-M   'P 1'
#
loop_
_entity.id
_entity.type
_entity.pdbx_description
1 polymer ?
#
loop_
_entity_poly.entity_id
_entity_poly.type
_entity_poly.pdbx_seq_one_letter_code
_entity_poly.pdbx_strand_id
1 'polypeptide(L)'
;MSRAFRVASGISKQLITEASNGSLYSLSQIQRAVHSNPGSSSLDVAKVVFKHLDPAPLARFQSDPWDSEENRPYSDRAAKCLHILSDISVALHKDPVLRDFVEDGLAASLDGACQWINHYFESIRPTLGNVLGVGVDVELFAYAKLLLALLKADHPGWYVCWSSPAYAKLLARMWMTKNAKGRFAMAPTEDNGGCPIQKLVFLCMDAEPGRELFFEAVLMAHPDSAKRFTEATIARGKGCLYSFRIGVYLPCVLEFLHVLLIINLRGVLYTPLLQRALSKGRCLKELTADVVALAQNVGTGTGDNSALNLLHAMASTLLATILSFAIENDSINRNLCDLIDGGYVNLLGILTATLPENDPATSTRGVEDLITENLIYLISSFGRYTIVPRVISRLLDSRPGSQLDGLLQGCHNSKVRLVCDELCQLLRWRIDVYKGVGTDSGPSICDNQLCNRQAQGGFRACSGCSAVTYCSRHCQVRDWGEVHRDECQTLRAIRSQYKAAHFQYYHATRSYHLAYVQYQFNRNLNPTQGTAADPNKVLLEFDLTTNAIEPAVLKEQAALAPKANATATSA
;
A
#
# COMPACT_ATOMS: atom_id res chain seq x y z
N MET A 1 -8.28 21.02 45.13
CA MET A 1 -6.94 20.65 45.64
C MET A 1 -5.89 21.42 44.85
N SER A 2 -5.42 22.54 45.38
CA SER A 2 -4.37 23.39 44.80
C SER A 2 -3.00 22.83 45.22
N ARG A 3 -2.37 21.98 44.42
CA ARG A 3 -0.94 21.70 44.57
C ARG A 3 -0.19 22.97 44.15
N ALA A 4 0.39 23.67 45.12
CA ALA A 4 1.27 24.80 44.86
C ALA A 4 2.43 24.32 43.98
N PHE A 5 2.38 24.71 42.70
CA PHE A 5 3.43 24.48 41.72
C PHE A 5 4.72 25.11 42.27
N ARG A 6 5.75 24.30 42.51
CA ARG A 6 7.09 24.83 42.80
C ARG A 6 7.49 25.66 41.58
N VAL A 7 7.67 26.97 41.78
CA VAL A 7 8.21 27.88 40.78
C VAL A 7 9.67 27.47 40.56
N ALA A 8 9.91 26.55 39.61
CA ALA A 8 11.23 26.39 39.02
C ALA A 8 11.70 27.78 38.55
N SER A 9 13.00 28.07 38.65
CA SER A 9 13.61 29.36 38.26
C SER A 9 13.13 29.77 36.86
N GLY A 10 12.07 30.57 36.84
CA GLY A 10 11.23 30.72 35.66
C GLY A 10 11.81 31.72 34.68
N ILE A 11 11.48 31.53 33.41
CA ILE A 11 11.67 32.55 32.38
C ILE A 11 10.98 33.84 32.86
N SER A 12 11.71 34.97 32.85
CA SER A 12 11.18 36.22 33.41
C SER A 12 9.95 36.71 32.63
N LYS A 13 8.97 37.30 33.34
CA LYS A 13 7.76 37.86 32.70
C LYS A 13 8.11 38.90 31.64
N GLN A 14 9.15 39.72 31.88
CA GLN A 14 9.64 40.69 30.92
C GLN A 14 10.06 40.02 29.60
N LEU A 15 10.81 38.91 29.67
CA LEU A 15 11.26 38.20 28.48
C LEU A 15 10.08 37.63 27.68
N ILE A 16 9.06 37.10 28.37
CA ILE A 16 7.82 36.61 27.76
C ILE A 16 7.07 37.74 27.06
N THR A 17 6.92 38.90 27.70
CA THR A 17 6.26 40.07 27.11
C THR A 17 7.00 40.58 25.87
N GLU A 18 8.32 40.73 25.94
CA GLU A 18 9.14 41.16 24.80
C GLU A 18 9.06 40.15 23.64
N ALA A 19 9.14 38.85 23.94
CA ALA A 19 9.00 37.80 22.94
C ALA A 19 7.59 37.81 22.31
N SER A 20 6.53 38.01 23.10
CA SER A 20 5.17 38.19 22.60
C SER A 20 5.05 39.38 21.64
N ASN A 21 5.81 40.44 21.87
CA ASN A 21 5.86 41.62 21.00
C ASN A 21 6.74 41.43 19.76
N GLY A 22 7.35 40.25 19.59
CA GLY A 22 8.13 39.90 18.41
C GLY A 22 9.65 40.12 18.53
N SER A 23 10.18 40.31 19.75
CA SER A 23 11.64 40.37 19.96
C SER A 23 12.29 39.02 19.64
N LEU A 24 13.07 38.96 18.56
CA LEU A 24 13.86 37.78 18.17
C LEU A 24 14.92 37.40 19.21
N TYR A 25 15.51 38.41 19.86
CA TYR A 25 16.46 38.19 20.95
C TYR A 25 15.79 37.48 22.13
N SER A 26 14.61 37.95 22.53
CA SER A 26 13.87 37.37 23.66
C SER A 26 13.37 35.96 23.33
N LEU A 27 12.90 35.71 22.09
CA LEU A 27 12.60 34.34 21.61
C LEU A 27 13.84 33.42 21.66
N SER A 28 15.02 33.90 21.29
CA SER A 28 16.26 33.11 21.33
C SER A 28 16.73 32.81 22.77
N GLN A 29 16.45 33.71 23.71
CA GLN A 29 16.69 33.48 25.14
C GLN A 29 15.71 32.45 25.70
N ILE A 30 14.42 32.53 25.33
CA ILE A 30 13.40 31.53 25.67
C ILE A 30 13.80 30.16 25.13
N GLN A 31 14.17 30.07 23.84
CA GLN A 31 14.62 28.82 23.22
C GLN A 31 15.76 28.18 24.01
N ARG A 32 16.82 28.95 24.34
CA ARG A 32 17.94 28.42 25.13
C ARG A 32 17.52 27.94 26.52
N ALA A 33 16.62 28.67 27.19
CA ALA A 33 16.12 28.30 28.51
C ALA A 33 15.33 26.98 28.45
N VAL A 34 14.36 26.87 27.53
CA VAL A 34 13.53 25.67 27.36
C VAL A 34 14.35 24.47 26.92
N HIS A 35 15.32 24.67 26.00
CA HIS A 35 16.21 23.62 25.56
C HIS A 35 17.11 23.09 26.69
N SER A 36 17.68 23.99 27.50
CA SER A 36 18.56 23.61 28.61
C SER A 36 17.80 22.96 29.77
N ASN A 37 16.55 23.36 29.97
CA ASN A 37 15.68 22.82 31.00
C ASN A 37 14.23 22.72 30.48
N PRO A 38 13.80 21.56 29.97
CA PRO A 38 12.43 21.38 29.48
C PRO A 38 11.35 21.74 30.52
N GLY A 39 11.66 21.61 31.81
CA GLY A 39 10.79 22.02 32.92
C GLY A 39 10.59 23.54 33.06
N SER A 40 11.31 24.37 32.31
CA SER A 40 11.04 25.81 32.22
C SER A 40 9.93 26.14 31.21
N SER A 41 9.38 25.14 30.51
CA SER A 41 8.20 25.30 29.66
C SER A 41 7.00 25.72 30.53
N SER A 42 6.31 26.77 30.12
CA SER A 42 5.10 27.25 30.82
C SER A 42 4.00 27.55 29.81
N LEU A 43 2.77 27.68 30.31
CA LEU A 43 1.62 28.08 29.49
C LEU A 43 1.85 29.41 28.78
N ASP A 44 2.50 30.37 29.44
CA ASP A 44 2.78 31.67 28.84
C ASP A 44 3.79 31.59 27.70
N VAL A 45 4.80 30.70 27.83
CA VAL A 45 5.75 30.43 26.73
C VAL A 45 5.03 29.78 25.55
N ALA A 46 4.16 28.80 25.80
CA ALA A 46 3.36 28.17 24.74
C ALA A 46 2.46 29.18 24.02
N LYS A 47 1.80 30.10 24.75
CA LYS A 47 1.00 31.18 24.17
C LYS A 47 1.82 32.11 23.26
N VAL A 48 3.05 32.45 23.65
CA VAL A 48 3.95 33.23 22.79
C VAL A 48 4.30 32.48 21.51
N VAL A 49 4.60 31.18 21.63
CA VAL A 49 4.88 30.32 20.46
C VAL A 49 3.69 30.30 19.51
N PHE A 50 2.50 30.00 20.00
CA PHE A 50 1.26 29.93 19.22
C PHE A 50 0.92 31.25 18.51
N LYS A 51 1.10 32.38 19.20
CA LYS A 51 0.89 33.71 18.61
C LYS A 51 1.74 33.95 17.35
N HIS A 52 2.99 33.50 17.34
CA HIS A 52 3.89 33.69 16.18
C HIS A 52 3.81 32.55 15.15
N LEU A 53 3.01 31.51 15.42
CA LEU A 53 2.68 30.47 14.46
C LEU A 53 1.32 30.72 13.78
N ASP A 54 0.69 31.87 14.00
CA ASP A 54 -0.49 32.32 13.26
C ASP A 54 -0.20 32.29 11.74
N PRO A 55 -1.06 31.67 10.91
CA PRO A 55 -0.88 31.64 9.46
C PRO A 55 -1.22 32.97 8.76
N ALA A 56 -1.87 33.94 9.42
CA ALA A 56 -2.29 35.19 8.79
C ALA A 56 -1.18 35.94 8.03
N PRO A 57 0.09 36.00 8.50
CA PRO A 57 1.18 36.60 7.73
C PRO A 57 1.49 35.86 6.42
N LEU A 58 1.30 34.53 6.34
CA LEU A 58 1.58 33.75 5.13
C LEU A 58 0.69 34.12 3.95
N ALA A 59 -0.52 34.63 4.20
CA ALA A 59 -1.42 35.11 3.16
C ALA A 59 -0.79 36.29 2.37
N ARG A 60 0.07 37.09 3.02
CA ARG A 60 0.78 38.21 2.38
C ARG A 60 1.94 37.74 1.50
N PHE A 61 2.50 36.57 1.76
CA PHE A 61 3.65 36.05 1.01
C PHE A 61 3.26 35.47 -0.35
N GLN A 62 1.96 35.36 -0.66
CA GLN A 62 1.53 34.90 -1.98
C GLN A 62 1.82 35.93 -3.08
N SER A 63 1.90 37.22 -2.72
CA SER A 63 2.20 38.32 -3.65
C SER A 63 3.66 38.71 -3.69
N ASP A 64 4.38 38.60 -2.57
CA ASP A 64 5.72 39.14 -2.41
C ASP A 64 6.79 38.06 -2.15
N PRO A 65 8.02 38.25 -2.65
CA PRO A 65 9.14 37.37 -2.34
C PRO A 65 9.31 37.19 -0.82
N TRP A 66 9.56 35.96 -0.40
CA TRP A 66 9.72 35.62 1.02
C TRP A 66 10.95 36.28 1.66
N ASP A 67 11.95 36.58 0.83
CA ASP A 67 13.22 37.22 1.22
C ASP A 67 13.11 38.76 1.24
N SER A 68 11.92 39.32 1.01
CA SER A 68 11.71 40.74 1.21
C SER A 68 12.03 41.13 2.66
N GLU A 69 12.66 42.28 2.84
CA GLU A 69 13.02 42.79 4.17
C GLU A 69 11.79 42.92 5.10
N GLU A 70 10.60 43.12 4.53
CA GLU A 70 9.34 43.22 5.27
C GLU A 70 8.84 41.87 5.79
N ASN A 71 9.03 40.79 5.03
CA ASN A 71 8.52 39.46 5.36
C ASN A 71 9.46 38.66 6.28
N ARG A 72 10.77 38.90 6.15
CA ARG A 72 11.83 38.20 6.89
C ARG A 72 11.61 38.13 8.41
N PRO A 73 11.20 39.21 9.12
CA PRO A 73 11.01 39.15 10.57
C PRO A 73 9.92 38.17 11.01
N TYR A 74 8.88 37.95 10.19
CA TYR A 74 7.81 36.99 10.52
C TYR A 74 8.32 35.56 10.38
N SER A 75 9.07 35.28 9.31
CA SER A 75 9.73 33.99 9.13
C SER A 75 10.70 33.73 10.29
N ASP A 76 11.67 34.61 10.54
CA ASP A 76 12.66 34.39 11.61
C ASP A 76 12.00 34.09 12.98
N ARG A 77 10.87 34.75 13.29
CA ARG A 77 10.08 34.48 14.50
C ARG A 77 9.42 33.10 14.47
N ALA A 78 8.72 32.76 13.39
CA ALA A 78 8.07 31.47 13.24
C ALA A 78 9.09 30.31 13.31
N ALA A 79 10.27 30.44 12.70
CA ALA A 79 11.33 29.43 12.78
C ALA A 79 11.76 29.20 14.24
N LYS A 80 12.02 30.29 14.99
CA LYS A 80 12.35 30.21 16.43
C LYS A 80 11.23 29.54 17.22
N CYS A 81 9.99 29.90 16.96
CA CYS A 81 8.83 29.32 17.62
C CYS A 81 8.65 27.83 17.32
N LEU A 82 8.94 27.36 16.10
CA LEU A 82 8.93 25.92 15.80
C LEU A 82 10.01 25.14 16.57
N HIS A 83 11.19 25.72 16.76
CA HIS A 83 12.22 25.10 17.60
C HIS A 83 11.81 25.06 19.08
N ILE A 84 11.28 26.18 19.62
CA ILE A 84 10.76 26.22 20.99
C ILE A 84 9.63 25.19 21.14
N LEU A 85 8.73 25.08 20.16
CA LEU A 85 7.65 24.08 20.17
C LEU A 85 8.20 22.66 20.20
N SER A 86 9.29 22.39 19.49
CA SER A 86 9.99 21.09 19.56
C SER A 86 10.47 20.79 20.98
N ASP A 87 11.11 21.74 21.65
CA ASP A 87 11.57 21.55 23.04
C ASP A 87 10.38 21.42 24.01
N ILE A 88 9.30 22.20 23.82
CA ILE A 88 8.04 22.07 24.59
C ILE A 88 7.46 20.67 24.43
N SER A 89 7.44 20.10 23.22
CA SER A 89 6.87 18.78 22.97
C SER A 89 7.53 17.68 23.81
N VAL A 90 8.84 17.79 24.06
CA VAL A 90 9.59 16.90 24.97
C VAL A 90 9.15 17.09 26.42
N ALA A 91 8.86 18.33 26.83
CA ALA A 91 8.37 18.64 28.17
C ALA A 91 6.94 18.10 28.41
N LEU A 92 6.06 18.14 27.40
CA LEU A 92 4.68 17.63 27.51
C LEU A 92 4.62 16.13 27.86
N HIS A 93 5.62 15.36 27.43
CA HIS A 93 5.72 13.94 27.79
C HIS A 93 6.02 13.73 29.28
N LYS A 94 6.67 14.70 29.93
CA LYS A 94 7.11 14.61 31.34
C LYS A 94 6.14 15.31 32.31
N ASP A 95 5.36 16.27 31.84
CA ASP A 95 4.44 17.06 32.66
C ASP A 95 3.00 17.00 32.10
N PRO A 96 2.13 16.14 32.66
CA PRO A 96 0.72 16.04 32.26
C PRO A 96 -0.07 17.33 32.48
N VAL A 97 0.29 18.15 33.48
CA VAL A 97 -0.46 19.39 33.75
C VAL A 97 -0.17 20.41 32.66
N LEU A 98 1.09 20.55 32.26
CA LEU A 98 1.44 21.40 31.12
C LEU A 98 0.74 20.92 29.84
N ARG A 99 0.64 19.61 29.64
CA ARG A 99 -0.06 19.00 28.51
C ARG A 99 -1.51 19.44 28.41
N ASP A 100 -2.31 19.26 29.46
CA ASP A 100 -3.74 19.61 29.47
C ASP A 100 -3.96 21.10 29.08
N PHE A 101 -3.07 21.99 29.50
CA PHE A 101 -3.19 23.42 29.18
C PHE A 101 -2.72 23.79 27.76
N VAL A 102 -1.77 23.03 27.21
CA VAL A 102 -1.15 23.34 25.91
C VAL A 102 -1.97 22.73 24.77
N GLU A 103 -2.69 21.63 25.01
CA GLU A 103 -3.44 20.89 24.00
C GLU A 103 -4.47 21.72 23.23
N ASP A 104 -5.31 22.51 23.92
CA ASP A 104 -6.32 23.35 23.25
C ASP A 104 -5.67 24.41 22.34
N GLY A 105 -4.63 25.08 22.86
CA GLY A 105 -3.88 26.09 22.11
C GLY A 105 -3.12 25.47 20.93
N LEU A 106 -2.61 24.26 21.12
CA LEU A 106 -1.85 23.53 20.11
C LEU A 106 -2.76 23.04 18.98
N ALA A 107 -3.93 22.50 19.31
CA ALA A 107 -4.94 22.12 18.32
C ALA A 107 -5.36 23.33 17.47
N ALA A 108 -5.58 24.49 18.10
CA ALA A 108 -5.91 25.73 17.41
C ALA A 108 -4.77 26.29 16.54
N SER A 109 -3.51 26.01 16.90
CA SER A 109 -2.33 26.57 16.23
C SER A 109 -1.66 25.60 15.26
N LEU A 110 -2.07 24.33 15.21
CA LEU A 110 -1.38 23.30 14.43
C LEU A 110 -1.42 23.61 12.93
N ASP A 111 -2.55 24.10 12.42
CA ASP A 111 -2.67 24.49 11.02
C ASP A 111 -1.64 25.56 10.65
N GLY A 112 -1.52 26.58 11.51
CA GLY A 112 -0.52 27.62 11.39
C GLY A 112 0.90 27.06 11.39
N ALA A 113 1.22 26.19 12.36
CA ALA A 113 2.51 25.52 12.43
C ALA A 113 2.81 24.71 11.17
N CYS A 114 1.85 23.94 10.66
CA CYS A 114 2.00 23.14 9.44
C CYS A 114 2.20 24.01 8.20
N GLN A 115 1.47 25.12 8.09
CA GLN A 115 1.63 26.07 7.00
C GLN A 115 3.01 26.73 7.03
N TRP A 116 3.50 27.13 8.21
CA TRP A 116 4.85 27.67 8.37
C TRP A 116 5.94 26.65 8.00
N ILE A 117 5.85 25.40 8.48
CA ILE A 117 6.78 24.32 8.09
C ILE A 117 6.72 24.09 6.57
N ASN A 118 5.52 24.05 6.00
CA ASN A 118 5.34 23.87 4.57
C ASN A 118 5.96 25.02 3.77
N HIS A 119 5.78 26.26 4.23
CA HIS A 119 6.40 27.46 3.66
C HIS A 119 7.93 27.37 3.72
N TYR A 120 8.51 26.93 4.84
CA TYR A 120 9.96 26.70 4.93
C TYR A 120 10.47 25.73 3.87
N PHE A 121 9.78 24.62 3.65
CA PHE A 121 10.19 23.67 2.60
C PHE A 121 10.02 24.19 1.17
N GLU A 122 9.13 25.16 0.95
CA GLU A 122 8.99 25.86 -0.34
C GLU A 122 10.14 26.86 -0.55
N SER A 123 10.39 27.71 0.45
CA SER A 123 11.25 28.89 0.33
C SER A 123 12.74 28.59 0.54
N ILE A 124 13.08 27.72 1.49
CA ILE A 124 14.47 27.56 1.98
C ILE A 124 15.25 26.46 1.24
N ARG A 125 14.54 25.51 0.62
CA ARG A 125 15.13 24.33 -0.02
C ARG A 125 16.21 24.62 -1.07
N PRO A 126 16.13 25.67 -1.90
CA PRO A 126 17.19 26.01 -2.86
C PRO A 126 18.46 26.57 -2.19
N THR A 127 18.32 27.24 -1.06
CA THR A 127 19.37 28.08 -0.46
C THR A 127 20.20 27.30 0.55
N LEU A 128 19.55 26.53 1.43
CA LEU A 128 20.20 25.89 2.57
C LEU A 128 21.02 24.64 2.16
N GLY A 129 20.55 23.92 1.14
CA GLY A 129 21.27 22.78 0.57
C GLY A 129 22.62 23.15 -0.05
N ASN A 130 22.79 24.40 -0.50
CA ASN A 130 24.03 24.89 -1.09
C ASN A 130 25.00 25.49 -0.07
N VAL A 131 24.49 26.09 1.01
CA VAL A 131 25.32 26.90 1.93
C VAL A 131 25.90 26.09 3.09
N LEU A 132 25.13 25.17 3.68
CA LEU A 132 25.53 24.55 4.96
C LEU A 132 25.94 23.08 4.85
N GLY A 133 25.74 22.42 3.70
CA GLY A 133 25.99 20.99 3.55
C GLY A 133 25.13 20.09 4.45
N VAL A 134 24.26 20.68 5.28
CA VAL A 134 23.26 19.98 6.08
C VAL A 134 22.18 19.50 5.11
N GLY A 135 22.02 18.17 5.04
CA GLY A 135 21.01 17.59 4.16
C GLY A 135 19.60 18.03 4.58
N VAL A 136 18.79 18.45 3.60
CA VAL A 136 17.33 18.74 3.74
C VAL A 136 16.58 17.67 4.57
N ASP A 137 17.10 16.45 4.56
CA ASP A 137 16.61 15.32 5.34
C ASP A 137 16.59 15.59 6.86
N VAL A 138 17.61 16.27 7.41
CA VAL A 138 17.74 16.50 8.87
C VAL A 138 16.61 17.37 9.38
N GLU A 139 16.33 18.50 8.70
CA GLU A 139 15.24 19.40 9.07
C GLU A 139 13.88 18.72 8.88
N LEU A 140 13.71 18.00 7.77
CA LEU A 140 12.48 17.24 7.49
C LEU A 140 12.18 16.25 8.62
N PHE A 141 13.20 15.53 9.10
CA PHE A 141 13.04 14.59 10.21
C PHE A 141 12.85 15.31 11.55
N ALA A 142 13.48 16.45 11.78
CA ALA A 142 13.24 17.25 12.99
C ALA A 142 11.78 17.68 13.08
N TYR A 143 11.21 18.22 11.99
CA TYR A 143 9.80 18.58 11.94
C TYR A 143 8.86 17.37 12.01
N ALA A 144 9.22 16.25 11.39
CA ALA A 144 8.43 15.03 11.52
C ALA A 144 8.46 14.47 12.96
N LYS A 145 9.61 14.52 13.64
CA LYS A 145 9.73 14.15 15.07
C LYS A 145 8.92 15.10 15.96
N LEU A 146 8.95 16.40 15.67
CA LEU A 146 8.11 17.39 16.35
C LEU A 146 6.63 17.03 16.21
N LEU A 147 6.12 16.85 14.98
CA LEU A 147 4.72 16.50 14.75
C LEU A 147 4.33 15.20 15.46
N LEU A 148 5.19 14.18 15.45
CA LEU A 148 4.94 12.94 16.19
C LEU A 148 4.87 13.14 17.69
N ALA A 149 5.79 13.96 18.24
CA ALA A 149 5.82 14.25 19.67
C ALA A 149 4.55 14.99 20.11
N LEU A 150 4.00 15.85 19.25
CA LEU A 150 2.70 16.48 19.50
C LEU A 150 1.59 15.41 19.50
N LEU A 151 1.52 14.57 18.47
CA LEU A 151 0.44 13.57 18.29
C LEU A 151 0.43 12.42 19.32
N LYS A 152 1.58 12.06 19.90
CA LYS A 152 1.70 10.94 20.87
C LYS A 152 1.07 11.21 22.23
N ALA A 153 0.44 12.37 22.44
CA ALA A 153 -0.14 12.72 23.73
C ALA A 153 -1.42 11.91 24.09
N ASP A 154 -1.89 11.01 23.22
CA ASP A 154 -3.14 10.21 23.34
C ASP A 154 -4.39 11.07 23.63
N HIS A 155 -4.41 12.29 23.11
CA HIS A 155 -5.50 13.23 23.32
C HIS A 155 -6.58 13.11 22.22
N PRO A 156 -7.87 13.06 22.56
CA PRO A 156 -8.96 13.03 21.57
C PRO A 156 -8.94 14.21 20.58
N GLY A 157 -8.38 15.35 21.00
CA GLY A 157 -8.26 16.55 20.17
C GLY A 157 -7.38 16.39 18.92
N TRP A 158 -6.53 15.35 18.85
CA TRP A 158 -5.72 15.06 17.66
C TRP A 158 -6.55 14.71 16.43
N TYR A 159 -7.84 14.37 16.59
CA TYR A 159 -8.75 14.19 15.46
C TYR A 159 -8.88 15.44 14.57
N VAL A 160 -8.76 16.63 15.17
CA VAL A 160 -8.76 17.91 14.45
C VAL A 160 -7.59 17.97 13.47
N CYS A 161 -6.45 17.38 13.84
CA CYS A 161 -5.22 17.40 13.06
C CYS A 161 -5.33 16.51 11.82
N TRP A 162 -6.01 15.37 11.93
CA TRP A 162 -6.32 14.53 10.78
C TRP A 162 -7.27 15.21 9.80
N SER A 163 -8.09 16.15 10.28
CA SER A 163 -9.03 16.91 9.45
C SER A 163 -8.43 18.19 8.86
N SER A 164 -7.14 18.45 9.10
CA SER A 164 -6.44 19.66 8.63
C SER A 164 -5.88 19.49 7.21
N PRO A 165 -6.30 20.32 6.23
CA PRO A 165 -5.71 20.33 4.89
C PRO A 165 -4.23 20.74 4.90
N ALA A 166 -3.84 21.65 5.81
CA ALA A 166 -2.46 22.09 5.94
C ALA A 166 -1.53 20.96 6.40
N TYR A 167 -1.98 20.18 7.38
CA TYR A 167 -1.28 19.00 7.86
C TYR A 167 -1.15 17.94 6.76
N ALA A 168 -2.25 17.60 6.08
CA ALA A 168 -2.24 16.63 4.98
C ALA A 168 -1.30 17.04 3.84
N LYS A 169 -1.31 18.32 3.44
CA LYS A 169 -0.39 18.90 2.45
C LYS A 169 1.06 18.77 2.87
N LEU A 170 1.36 19.09 4.13
CA LEU A 170 2.69 18.94 4.68
C LEU A 170 3.15 17.47 4.67
N LEU A 171 2.31 16.53 5.11
CA LEU A 171 2.64 15.11 5.09
C LEU A 171 2.88 14.57 3.67
N ALA A 172 2.01 14.91 2.71
CA ALA A 172 2.18 14.52 1.32
C ALA A 172 3.51 15.05 0.75
N ARG A 173 3.87 16.30 1.09
CA ARG A 173 5.17 16.88 0.75
C ARG A 173 6.32 16.12 1.40
N MET A 174 6.28 15.89 2.71
CA MET A 174 7.32 15.13 3.43
C MET A 174 7.52 13.74 2.81
N TRP A 175 6.43 13.06 2.45
CA TRP A 175 6.45 11.75 1.83
C TRP A 175 7.22 11.74 0.50
N MET A 176 6.92 12.71 -0.38
CA MET A 176 7.42 12.78 -1.77
C MET A 176 8.69 13.63 -1.96
N THR A 177 9.29 14.10 -0.87
CA THR A 177 10.49 14.96 -0.90
C THR A 177 11.75 14.12 -1.15
N LYS A 178 12.47 14.47 -2.23
CA LYS A 178 13.82 13.96 -2.52
C LYS A 178 14.88 14.91 -1.94
N ASN A 179 15.99 14.35 -1.46
CA ASN A 179 17.16 15.09 -1.01
C ASN A 179 18.02 15.56 -2.19
N ALA A 180 19.14 16.23 -1.90
CA ALA A 180 20.07 16.73 -2.91
C ALA A 180 20.66 15.62 -3.80
N LYS A 181 20.68 14.35 -3.32
CA LYS A 181 21.14 13.18 -4.09
C LYS A 181 20.03 12.53 -4.91
N GLY A 182 18.84 13.16 -4.98
CA GLY A 182 17.67 12.61 -5.67
C GLY A 182 17.04 11.39 -4.98
N ARG A 183 17.44 11.05 -3.76
CA ARG A 183 16.85 9.96 -2.98
C ARG A 183 15.72 10.50 -2.12
N PHE A 184 14.65 9.73 -1.92
CA PHE A 184 13.58 10.16 -1.02
C PHE A 184 14.09 10.23 0.42
N ALA A 185 13.64 11.26 1.15
CA ALA A 185 14.03 11.50 2.52
C ALA A 185 13.53 10.36 3.43
N MET A 186 14.47 9.56 3.92
CA MET A 186 14.20 8.46 4.84
C MET A 186 15.27 8.43 5.93
N ALA A 187 14.83 8.46 7.18
CA ALA A 187 15.72 8.38 8.33
C ALA A 187 16.09 6.90 8.53
N PRO A 188 17.38 6.56 8.69
CA PRO A 188 17.76 5.27 9.23
C PRO A 188 17.14 5.12 10.62
N THR A 189 16.73 3.91 10.96
CA THR A 189 15.98 3.57 12.17
C THR A 189 16.93 3.35 13.35
N GLU A 190 17.78 4.34 13.65
CA GLU A 190 18.81 4.23 14.69
C GLU A 190 18.20 4.07 16.09
N ASP A 191 17.05 4.71 16.36
CA ASP A 191 16.43 4.75 17.69
C ASP A 191 15.38 3.64 17.94
N ASN A 192 15.34 2.56 17.14
CA ASN A 192 14.22 1.61 17.01
C ASN A 192 12.86 2.28 16.63
N GLY A 193 12.80 3.61 16.62
CA GLY A 193 11.59 4.39 16.45
C GLY A 193 11.15 4.58 15.01
N GLY A 194 11.86 4.04 14.02
CA GLY A 194 11.43 4.12 12.62
C GLY A 194 11.69 5.43 11.91
N CYS A 195 11.26 5.49 10.65
CA CYS A 195 11.17 6.76 9.94
C CYS A 195 9.98 7.58 10.47
N PRO A 196 10.20 8.79 11.02
CA PRO A 196 9.13 9.56 11.64
C PRO A 196 8.05 9.99 10.63
N ILE A 197 8.43 10.28 9.38
CA ILE A 197 7.50 10.62 8.29
C ILE A 197 6.54 9.46 8.04
N GLN A 198 7.05 8.23 8.06
CA GLN A 198 6.22 7.06 7.81
C GLN A 198 5.22 6.81 8.95
N LYS A 199 5.65 7.00 10.21
CA LYS A 199 4.74 6.93 11.35
C LYS A 199 3.65 7.99 11.29
N LEU A 200 3.97 9.22 10.88
CA LEU A 200 2.95 10.26 10.71
C LEU A 200 1.92 9.90 9.64
N VAL A 201 2.38 9.39 8.49
CA VAL A 201 1.48 8.94 7.43
C VAL A 201 0.63 7.77 7.90
N PHE A 202 1.19 6.83 8.65
CA PHE A 202 0.43 5.72 9.21
C PHE A 202 -0.70 6.19 10.14
N LEU A 203 -0.36 7.02 11.14
CA LEU A 203 -1.35 7.59 12.05
C LEU A 203 -2.44 8.38 11.29
N CYS A 204 -2.06 9.04 10.20
CA CYS A 204 -2.99 9.75 9.31
C CYS A 204 -3.92 8.78 8.54
N MET A 205 -3.45 7.58 8.17
CA MET A 205 -4.24 6.58 7.45
C MET A 205 -5.27 5.85 8.31
N ASP A 206 -5.01 5.76 9.62
CA ASP A 206 -5.92 5.11 10.57
C ASP A 206 -7.18 5.94 10.81
N ALA A 207 -7.09 7.27 10.69
CA ALA A 207 -8.25 8.17 10.72
C ALA A 207 -8.86 8.36 9.33
N GLU A 208 -10.16 8.10 9.18
CA GLU A 208 -10.85 8.22 7.89
C GLU A 208 -10.74 9.61 7.24
N PRO A 209 -10.96 10.75 7.94
CA PRO A 209 -10.76 12.08 7.35
C PRO A 209 -9.30 12.34 6.94
N GLY A 210 -8.36 11.88 7.76
CA GLY A 210 -6.92 12.02 7.49
C GLY A 210 -6.51 11.30 6.22
N ARG A 211 -7.03 10.08 6.03
CA ARG A 211 -6.78 9.28 4.83
C ARG A 211 -7.24 9.99 3.56
N GLU A 212 -8.45 10.52 3.55
CA GLU A 212 -9.01 11.20 2.38
C GLU A 212 -8.23 12.48 2.05
N LEU A 213 -7.99 13.32 3.06
CA LEU A 213 -7.25 14.58 2.88
C LEU A 213 -5.80 14.33 2.46
N PHE A 214 -5.15 13.29 2.99
CA PHE A 214 -3.79 12.93 2.59
C PHE A 214 -3.72 12.55 1.11
N PHE A 215 -4.62 11.69 0.62
CA PHE A 215 -4.59 11.32 -0.79
C PHE A 215 -5.00 12.47 -1.70
N GLU A 216 -5.95 13.31 -1.30
CA GLU A 216 -6.26 14.56 -2.01
C GLU A 216 -5.01 15.46 -2.08
N ALA A 217 -4.33 15.67 -0.95
CA ALA A 217 -3.10 16.44 -0.89
C ALA A 217 -1.97 15.86 -1.74
N VAL A 218 -1.84 14.53 -1.80
CA VAL A 218 -0.94 13.85 -2.73
C VAL A 218 -1.30 14.25 -4.15
N LEU A 219 -2.55 14.09 -4.59
CA LEU A 219 -2.97 14.36 -5.96
C LEU A 219 -2.80 15.84 -6.35
N MET A 220 -3.14 16.76 -5.44
CA MET A 220 -3.10 18.21 -5.66
C MET A 220 -1.67 18.79 -5.65
N ALA A 221 -0.68 18.08 -5.12
CA ALA A 221 0.67 18.63 -4.97
C ALA A 221 1.41 18.91 -6.29
N HIS A 222 1.16 18.12 -7.35
CA HIS A 222 1.83 18.25 -8.66
C HIS A 222 1.10 17.41 -9.73
N PRO A 223 1.14 17.74 -11.04
CA PRO A 223 0.56 16.90 -12.10
C PRO A 223 1.07 15.45 -12.11
N ASP A 224 2.36 15.25 -11.83
CA ASP A 224 3.01 13.92 -11.68
C ASP A 224 3.00 13.35 -10.26
N SER A 225 2.18 13.91 -9.36
CA SER A 225 2.21 13.54 -7.93
C SER A 225 1.93 12.07 -7.69
N ALA A 226 0.97 11.46 -8.38
CA ALA A 226 0.65 10.04 -8.25
C ALA A 226 1.85 9.14 -8.59
N LYS A 227 2.61 9.51 -9.63
CA LYS A 227 3.86 8.83 -10.01
C LYS A 227 4.93 9.03 -8.93
N ARG A 228 5.14 10.27 -8.46
CA ARG A 228 6.12 10.58 -7.40
C ARG A 228 5.79 9.89 -6.07
N PHE A 229 4.51 9.78 -5.74
CA PHE A 229 4.02 9.03 -4.59
C PHE A 229 4.38 7.55 -4.72
N THR A 230 4.13 6.95 -5.90
CA THR A 230 4.51 5.56 -6.19
C THR A 230 6.01 5.34 -6.06
N GLU A 231 6.83 6.22 -6.66
CA GLU A 231 8.29 6.16 -6.55
C GLU A 231 8.76 6.27 -5.08
N ALA A 232 8.15 7.17 -4.30
CA ALA A 232 8.45 7.35 -2.88
C ALA A 232 8.14 6.09 -2.07
N THR A 233 6.98 5.48 -2.32
CA THR A 233 6.54 4.25 -1.68
C THR A 233 7.50 3.08 -1.95
N ILE A 234 7.91 2.89 -3.22
CA ILE A 234 8.89 1.86 -3.59
C ILE A 234 10.25 2.14 -2.93
N ALA A 235 10.72 3.39 -2.95
CA ALA A 235 11.98 3.76 -2.34
C ALA A 235 11.98 3.51 -0.82
N ARG A 236 10.85 3.73 -0.15
CA ARG A 236 10.69 3.43 1.28
C ARG A 236 10.68 1.92 1.55
N GLY A 237 10.05 1.09 0.72
CA GLY A 237 10.14 -0.37 0.82
C GLY A 237 11.59 -0.85 0.80
N LYS A 238 12.35 -0.40 -0.20
CA LYS A 238 13.78 -0.70 -0.34
C LYS A 238 14.62 -0.19 0.84
N GLY A 239 14.28 0.98 1.36
CA GLY A 239 14.93 1.55 2.55
C GLY A 239 14.68 0.70 3.80
N CYS A 240 13.48 0.13 3.97
CA CYS A 240 13.19 -0.81 5.06
C CYS A 240 14.07 -2.06 4.97
N LEU A 241 14.22 -2.64 3.77
CA LEU A 241 15.09 -3.81 3.56
C LEU A 241 16.56 -3.47 3.80
N TYR A 242 17.01 -2.27 3.39
CA TYR A 242 18.36 -1.80 3.70
C TYR A 242 18.59 -1.67 5.21
N SER A 243 17.65 -1.07 5.94
CA SER A 243 17.68 -0.96 7.40
C SER A 243 17.83 -2.34 8.06
N PHE A 244 17.06 -3.34 7.62
CA PHE A 244 17.21 -4.71 8.11
C PHE A 244 18.62 -5.27 7.90
N ARG A 245 19.21 -5.07 6.72
CA ARG A 245 20.57 -5.56 6.39
C ARG A 245 21.67 -4.94 7.24
N ILE A 246 21.47 -3.74 7.78
CA ILE A 246 22.43 -3.07 8.67
C ILE A 246 22.15 -3.36 10.16
N GLY A 247 21.29 -4.34 10.47
CA GLY A 247 21.08 -4.84 11.83
C GLY A 247 19.94 -4.17 12.60
N VAL A 248 19.02 -3.47 11.92
CA VAL A 248 17.83 -2.90 12.57
C VAL A 248 16.90 -4.02 13.03
N TYR A 249 16.26 -3.81 14.18
CA TYR A 249 15.31 -4.74 14.77
C TYR A 249 14.19 -5.16 13.79
N LEU A 250 14.11 -6.46 13.52
CA LEU A 250 13.25 -7.04 12.48
C LEU A 250 11.75 -6.74 12.65
N PRO A 251 11.14 -6.84 13.85
CA PRO A 251 9.74 -6.48 14.03
C PRO A 251 9.42 -5.04 13.62
N CYS A 252 10.32 -4.08 13.89
CA CYS A 252 10.13 -2.71 13.42
C CYS A 252 10.13 -2.63 11.90
N VAL A 253 11.05 -3.34 11.22
CA VAL A 253 11.10 -3.36 9.74
C VAL A 253 9.83 -3.97 9.15
N LEU A 254 9.35 -5.06 9.73
CA LEU A 254 8.11 -5.72 9.31
C LEU A 254 6.89 -4.79 9.52
N GLU A 255 6.83 -4.09 10.65
CA GLU A 255 5.76 -3.12 10.94
C GLU A 255 5.77 -2.01 9.89
N PHE A 256 6.96 -1.47 9.56
CA PHE A 256 7.09 -0.47 8.50
C PHE A 256 6.60 -1.00 7.16
N LEU A 257 7.03 -2.19 6.75
CA LEU A 257 6.63 -2.71 5.44
C LEU A 257 5.13 -3.02 5.41
N HIS A 258 4.54 -3.49 6.51
CA HIS A 258 3.10 -3.68 6.63
C HIS A 258 2.33 -2.37 6.48
N VAL A 259 2.78 -1.31 7.17
CA VAL A 259 2.24 0.05 7.02
C VAL A 259 2.30 0.53 5.57
N LEU A 260 3.41 0.28 4.85
CA LEU A 260 3.51 0.62 3.43
C LEU A 260 2.45 -0.13 2.61
N LEU A 261 2.25 -1.42 2.87
CA LEU A 261 1.22 -2.20 2.18
C LEU A 261 -0.19 -1.67 2.43
N ILE A 262 -0.49 -1.27 3.68
CA ILE A 262 -1.78 -0.64 4.02
C ILE A 262 -1.95 0.68 3.25
N ILE A 263 -0.94 1.55 3.23
CA ILE A 263 -0.98 2.82 2.47
C ILE A 263 -1.26 2.55 0.99
N ASN A 264 -0.63 1.53 0.40
CA ASN A 264 -0.89 1.13 -0.99
C ASN A 264 -2.34 0.66 -1.18
N LEU A 265 -2.80 -0.29 -0.37
CA LEU A 265 -4.17 -0.80 -0.43
C LEU A 265 -5.19 0.34 -0.38
N ARG A 266 -5.02 1.27 0.56
CA ARG A 266 -5.90 2.42 0.71
C ARG A 266 -5.83 3.39 -0.48
N GLY A 267 -4.63 3.64 -1.01
CA GLY A 267 -4.45 4.51 -2.18
C GLY A 267 -5.10 3.94 -3.44
N VAL A 268 -5.05 2.62 -3.61
CA VAL A 268 -5.73 1.90 -4.70
C VAL A 268 -7.24 2.05 -4.61
N LEU A 269 -7.78 1.93 -3.40
CA LEU A 269 -9.22 2.07 -3.14
C LEU A 269 -9.71 3.53 -3.24
N TYR A 270 -8.82 4.51 -3.08
CA TYR A 270 -9.19 5.92 -3.06
C TYR A 270 -9.48 6.50 -4.45
N THR A 271 -8.61 6.29 -5.44
CA THR A 271 -8.83 6.85 -6.80
C THR A 271 -8.19 6.02 -7.92
N PRO A 272 -8.83 5.92 -9.10
CA PRO A 272 -8.25 5.25 -10.28
C PRO A 272 -6.89 5.82 -10.71
N LEU A 273 -6.61 7.10 -10.45
CA LEU A 273 -5.32 7.73 -10.79
C LEU A 273 -4.16 7.13 -10.00
N LEU A 274 -4.32 6.92 -8.68
CA LEU A 274 -3.34 6.28 -7.81
C LEU A 274 -3.21 4.80 -8.17
N GLN A 275 -4.33 4.10 -8.36
CA GLN A 275 -4.34 2.72 -8.85
C GLN A 275 -3.48 2.58 -10.12
N ARG A 276 -3.72 3.41 -11.15
CA ARG A 276 -2.94 3.39 -12.40
C ARG A 276 -1.46 3.71 -12.17
N ALA A 277 -1.15 4.69 -11.32
CA ALA A 277 0.24 5.05 -11.02
C ALA A 277 0.98 3.92 -10.31
N LEU A 278 0.37 3.30 -9.29
CA LEU A 278 0.93 2.19 -8.52
C LEU A 278 1.15 0.95 -9.41
N SER A 279 0.17 0.59 -10.25
CA SER A 279 0.30 -0.51 -11.21
C SER A 279 1.33 -0.22 -12.31
N LYS A 280 1.39 1.00 -12.86
CA LYS A 280 2.40 1.35 -13.88
C LYS A 280 3.81 1.40 -13.29
N GLY A 281 3.95 1.85 -12.04
CA GLY A 281 5.21 1.88 -11.32
C GLY A 281 5.67 0.51 -10.82
N ARG A 282 4.89 -0.56 -11.05
CA ARG A 282 5.17 -1.92 -10.58
C ARG A 282 5.36 -2.00 -9.06
N CYS A 283 4.63 -1.17 -8.31
CA CYS A 283 4.77 -1.07 -6.86
C CYS A 283 4.58 -2.43 -6.17
N LEU A 284 3.57 -3.20 -6.61
CA LEU A 284 3.29 -4.54 -6.08
C LEU A 284 4.47 -5.50 -6.26
N LYS A 285 5.14 -5.49 -7.41
CA LYS A 285 6.32 -6.34 -7.63
C LYS A 285 7.41 -6.03 -6.62
N GLU A 286 7.78 -4.74 -6.53
CA GLU A 286 8.91 -4.31 -5.71
C GLU A 286 8.63 -4.57 -4.22
N LEU A 287 7.43 -4.23 -3.74
CA LEU A 287 7.05 -4.50 -2.34
C LEU A 287 6.96 -5.99 -2.04
N THR A 288 6.47 -6.81 -2.97
CA THR A 288 6.42 -8.27 -2.79
C THR A 288 7.82 -8.85 -2.70
N ALA A 289 8.75 -8.38 -3.55
CA ALA A 289 10.15 -8.77 -3.47
C ALA A 289 10.79 -8.40 -2.12
N ASP A 290 10.47 -7.20 -1.59
CA ASP A 290 10.91 -6.78 -0.26
C ASP A 290 10.33 -7.68 0.85
N VAL A 291 9.03 -8.05 0.79
CA VAL A 291 8.40 -8.98 1.75
C VAL A 291 9.04 -10.36 1.67
N VAL A 292 9.25 -10.91 0.48
CA VAL A 292 9.87 -12.22 0.27
C VAL A 292 11.28 -12.23 0.87
N ALA A 293 12.07 -11.18 0.63
CA ALA A 293 13.41 -11.07 1.17
C ALA A 293 13.41 -11.07 2.71
N LEU A 294 12.45 -10.39 3.36
CA LEU A 294 12.31 -10.43 4.82
C LEU A 294 11.83 -11.80 5.32
N ALA A 295 10.84 -12.40 4.65
CA ALA A 295 10.28 -13.69 5.01
C ALA A 295 11.35 -14.81 5.03
N GLN A 296 12.27 -14.78 4.05
CA GLN A 296 13.39 -15.72 3.98
C GLN A 296 14.31 -15.64 5.21
N ASN A 297 14.43 -14.46 5.85
CA ASN A 297 15.26 -14.29 7.04
C ASN A 297 14.53 -14.68 8.33
N VAL A 298 13.20 -14.52 8.39
CA VAL A 298 12.38 -14.95 9.53
C VAL A 298 12.36 -16.49 9.61
N GLY A 299 12.13 -17.16 8.48
CA GLY A 299 11.95 -18.62 8.42
C GLY A 299 13.17 -19.43 8.86
N THR A 300 14.38 -18.86 8.89
CA THR A 300 15.62 -19.59 9.16
C THR A 300 16.08 -19.59 10.61
N GLY A 301 15.42 -18.92 11.57
CA GLY A 301 15.94 -19.01 12.94
C GLY A 301 15.41 -18.14 14.06
N THR A 302 14.30 -17.40 13.92
CA THR A 302 13.94 -16.43 15.00
C THR A 302 13.04 -16.99 16.09
N GLY A 303 12.30 -18.08 15.89
CA GLY A 303 11.35 -18.61 16.90
C GLY A 303 10.30 -17.60 17.39
N ASP A 304 10.24 -16.43 16.77
CA ASP A 304 9.47 -15.27 17.19
C ASP A 304 8.14 -15.27 16.43
N ASN A 305 7.09 -15.72 17.12
CA ASN A 305 5.73 -15.79 16.58
C ASN A 305 5.19 -14.40 16.15
N SER A 306 5.69 -13.30 16.72
CA SER A 306 5.22 -11.95 16.37
C SER A 306 5.63 -11.57 14.94
N ALA A 307 6.87 -11.89 14.54
CA ALA A 307 7.37 -11.66 13.19
C ALA A 307 6.61 -12.50 12.15
N LEU A 308 6.28 -13.75 12.49
CA LEU A 308 5.47 -14.62 11.63
C LEU A 308 4.05 -14.09 11.45
N ASN A 309 3.37 -13.72 12.53
CA ASN A 309 2.02 -13.16 12.46
C ASN A 309 1.97 -11.92 11.56
N LEU A 310 3.00 -11.06 11.65
CA LEU A 310 3.10 -9.87 10.83
C LEU A 310 3.36 -10.20 9.36
N LEU A 311 4.19 -11.20 9.05
CA LEU A 311 4.35 -11.69 7.68
C LEU A 311 3.06 -12.23 7.08
N HIS A 312 2.26 -12.97 7.86
CA HIS A 312 0.93 -13.43 7.43
C HIS A 312 0.00 -12.23 7.14
N ALA A 313 -0.04 -11.23 8.03
CA ALA A 313 -0.82 -10.02 7.82
C ALA A 313 -0.39 -9.26 6.56
N MET A 314 0.91 -9.19 6.27
CA MET A 314 1.46 -8.58 5.07
C MET A 314 1.09 -9.33 3.80
N ALA A 315 1.14 -10.66 3.80
CA ALA A 315 0.73 -11.49 2.67
C ALA A 315 -0.77 -11.34 2.37
N SER A 316 -1.61 -11.30 3.41
CA SER A 316 -3.04 -11.01 3.28
C SER A 316 -3.27 -9.60 2.72
N THR A 317 -2.52 -8.60 3.18
CA THR A 317 -2.62 -7.21 2.67
C THR A 317 -2.20 -7.13 1.19
N LEU A 318 -1.16 -7.86 0.78
CA LEU A 318 -0.74 -7.95 -0.63
C LEU A 318 -1.85 -8.55 -1.50
N LEU A 319 -2.47 -9.65 -1.08
CA LEU A 319 -3.59 -10.22 -1.82
C LEU A 319 -4.80 -9.29 -1.84
N ALA A 320 -5.18 -8.73 -0.68
CA ALA A 320 -6.30 -7.80 -0.58
C ALA A 320 -6.09 -6.59 -1.50
N THR A 321 -4.85 -6.13 -1.66
CA THR A 321 -4.50 -5.06 -2.60
C THR A 321 -4.86 -5.45 -4.03
N ILE A 322 -4.56 -6.67 -4.45
CA ILE A 322 -4.88 -7.19 -5.80
C ILE A 322 -6.38 -7.38 -6.00
N LEU A 323 -7.04 -7.95 -5.00
CA LEU A 323 -8.49 -8.12 -5.01
C LEU A 323 -9.20 -6.76 -5.07
N SER A 324 -8.64 -5.74 -4.44
CA SER A 324 -9.13 -4.36 -4.53
C SER A 324 -8.91 -3.75 -5.92
N PHE A 325 -7.85 -4.15 -6.62
CA PHE A 325 -7.65 -3.80 -8.02
C PHE A 325 -8.63 -4.52 -8.97
N ALA A 326 -9.42 -5.49 -8.48
CA ALA A 326 -10.29 -6.30 -9.33
C ALA A 326 -11.51 -5.59 -9.92
N ILE A 327 -11.73 -4.33 -9.56
CA ILE A 327 -12.73 -3.48 -10.21
C ILE A 327 -12.39 -3.29 -11.71
N GLU A 328 -11.10 -3.30 -12.07
CA GLU A 328 -10.66 -3.27 -13.48
C GLU A 328 -9.89 -4.56 -13.82
N ASN A 329 -10.55 -5.52 -14.47
CA ASN A 329 -10.02 -6.86 -14.81
C ASN A 329 -8.63 -6.87 -15.50
N ASP A 330 -8.34 -5.91 -16.38
CA ASP A 330 -7.01 -5.82 -17.04
C ASP A 330 -5.88 -5.48 -16.06
N SER A 331 -6.21 -4.79 -14.96
CA SER A 331 -5.26 -4.46 -13.91
C SER A 331 -4.94 -5.68 -13.03
N ILE A 332 -5.93 -6.55 -12.74
CA ILE A 332 -5.73 -7.80 -11.97
C ILE A 332 -4.63 -8.65 -12.59
N ASN A 333 -4.74 -8.91 -13.90
CA ASN A 333 -3.81 -9.79 -14.61
C ASN A 333 -2.38 -9.26 -14.53
N ARG A 334 -2.20 -7.95 -14.68
CA ARG A 334 -0.91 -7.29 -14.54
C ARG A 334 -0.39 -7.36 -13.11
N ASN A 335 -1.23 -7.08 -12.13
CA ASN A 335 -0.87 -7.07 -10.72
C ASN A 335 -0.49 -8.47 -10.21
N LEU A 336 -1.17 -9.52 -10.69
CA LEU A 336 -0.76 -10.91 -10.44
C LEU A 336 0.57 -11.25 -11.10
N CYS A 337 0.81 -10.80 -12.33
CA CYS A 337 2.13 -10.95 -12.95
C CYS A 337 3.21 -10.23 -12.12
N ASP A 338 2.92 -9.04 -11.59
CA ASP A 338 3.84 -8.29 -10.73
C ASP A 338 4.08 -9.02 -9.39
N LEU A 339 3.07 -9.64 -8.78
CA LEU A 339 3.26 -10.53 -7.62
C LEU A 339 4.19 -11.70 -7.92
N ILE A 340 3.93 -12.41 -9.02
CA ILE A 340 4.72 -13.58 -9.43
C ILE A 340 6.18 -13.13 -9.64
N ASP A 341 6.38 -11.99 -10.33
CA ASP A 341 7.68 -11.39 -10.53
C ASP A 341 8.37 -10.94 -9.24
N GLY A 342 7.59 -10.59 -8.22
CA GLY A 342 8.06 -10.27 -6.89
C GLY A 342 8.37 -11.50 -6.04
N GLY A 343 8.04 -12.72 -6.50
CA GLY A 343 8.28 -13.95 -5.78
C GLY A 343 7.15 -14.38 -4.83
N TYR A 344 5.91 -13.96 -5.08
CA TYR A 344 4.76 -14.29 -4.20
C TYR A 344 4.55 -15.80 -3.98
N VAL A 345 4.81 -16.65 -4.99
CA VAL A 345 4.71 -18.12 -4.83
C VAL A 345 5.72 -18.62 -3.79
N ASN A 346 6.93 -18.04 -3.78
CA ASN A 346 7.93 -18.35 -2.75
C ASN A 346 7.51 -17.83 -1.37
N LEU A 347 6.85 -16.66 -1.30
CA LEU A 347 6.26 -16.18 -0.04
C LEU A 347 5.22 -17.18 0.51
N LEU A 348 4.33 -17.69 -0.34
CA LEU A 348 3.36 -18.71 0.07
C LEU A 348 4.07 -19.95 0.61
N GLY A 349 5.12 -20.43 -0.06
CA GLY A 349 5.94 -21.55 0.41
C GLY A 349 6.58 -21.34 1.78
N ILE A 350 7.07 -20.13 2.05
CA ILE A 350 7.62 -19.79 3.37
C ILE A 350 6.52 -19.81 4.44
N LEU A 351 5.37 -19.20 4.15
CA LEU A 351 4.25 -19.11 5.10
C LEU A 351 3.60 -20.47 5.39
N THR A 352 3.53 -21.37 4.41
CA THR A 352 3.02 -22.73 4.63
C THR A 352 3.98 -23.56 5.47
N ALA A 353 5.29 -23.31 5.35
CA ALA A 353 6.32 -23.99 6.12
C ALA A 353 6.41 -23.54 7.58
N THR A 354 5.94 -22.34 7.89
CA THR A 354 5.98 -21.79 9.25
C THR A 354 4.77 -22.19 10.11
N LEU A 355 3.78 -22.87 9.53
CA LEU A 355 2.62 -23.33 10.29
C LEU A 355 2.94 -24.59 11.12
N PRO A 356 2.52 -24.63 12.40
CA PRO A 356 2.68 -25.82 13.21
C PRO A 356 1.85 -26.99 12.64
N GLU A 357 2.26 -28.21 12.98
CA GLU A 357 1.44 -29.39 12.76
C GLU A 357 0.10 -29.23 13.47
N ASN A 358 -0.97 -29.61 12.79
CA ASN A 358 -2.33 -29.53 13.33
C ASN A 358 -2.53 -30.65 14.36
N ASP A 359 -1.98 -30.49 15.56
CA ASP A 359 -2.19 -31.41 16.68
C ASP A 359 -3.52 -31.03 17.37
N PRO A 360 -4.57 -31.86 17.26
CA PRO A 360 -5.86 -31.60 17.88
C PRO A 360 -5.80 -31.51 19.41
N ALA A 361 -4.72 -32.00 20.04
CA ALA A 361 -4.54 -31.95 21.49
C ALA A 361 -3.97 -30.62 22.00
N THR A 362 -3.20 -29.87 21.19
CA THR A 362 -2.51 -28.65 21.61
C THR A 362 -3.05 -27.36 21.00
N SER A 363 -4.02 -27.47 20.07
CA SER A 363 -4.64 -26.34 19.37
C SER A 363 -5.19 -25.29 20.35
N THR A 364 -4.46 -24.19 20.52
CA THR A 364 -5.00 -22.98 21.12
C THR A 364 -5.95 -22.34 20.11
N ARG A 365 -7.27 -22.50 20.35
CA ARG A 365 -8.39 -22.23 19.42
C ARG A 365 -8.60 -20.76 18.98
N GLY A 366 -7.56 -20.01 18.63
CA GLY A 366 -7.73 -18.59 18.28
C GLY A 366 -6.89 -18.15 17.09
N VAL A 367 -5.61 -17.87 17.36
CA VAL A 367 -4.74 -17.17 16.40
C VAL A 367 -4.29 -18.11 15.28
N GLU A 368 -3.91 -19.34 15.62
CA GLU A 368 -3.44 -20.34 14.65
C GLU A 368 -4.53 -20.74 13.64
N ASP A 369 -5.77 -20.89 14.10
CA ASP A 369 -6.93 -21.15 13.23
C ASP A 369 -7.15 -19.99 12.26
N LEU A 370 -7.11 -18.74 12.75
CA LEU A 370 -7.27 -17.56 11.89
C LEU A 370 -6.16 -17.46 10.82
N ILE A 371 -4.91 -17.73 11.19
CA ILE A 371 -3.78 -17.73 10.25
C ILE A 371 -3.95 -18.84 9.21
N THR A 372 -4.35 -20.03 9.65
CA THR A 372 -4.61 -21.18 8.78
C THR A 372 -5.70 -20.87 7.76
N GLU A 373 -6.85 -20.36 8.20
CA GLU A 373 -7.97 -19.98 7.31
C GLU A 373 -7.57 -18.84 6.36
N ASN A 374 -6.82 -17.85 6.82
CA ASN A 374 -6.29 -16.80 5.97
C ASN A 374 -5.37 -17.37 4.88
N LEU A 375 -4.49 -18.33 5.21
CA LEU A 375 -3.59 -18.93 4.24
C LEU A 375 -4.32 -19.81 3.22
N ILE A 376 -5.31 -20.59 3.65
CA ILE A 376 -6.24 -21.33 2.77
C ILE A 376 -6.90 -20.36 1.79
N TYR A 377 -7.42 -19.23 2.28
CA TYR A 377 -8.02 -18.20 1.44
C TYR A 377 -7.01 -17.61 0.45
N LEU A 378 -5.78 -17.31 0.89
CA LEU A 378 -4.72 -16.77 0.05
C LEU A 378 -4.39 -17.71 -1.12
N ILE A 379 -4.14 -18.98 -0.82
CA ILE A 379 -3.79 -20.03 -1.79
C ILE A 379 -4.94 -20.27 -2.77
N SER A 380 -6.16 -20.41 -2.25
CA SER A 380 -7.37 -20.62 -3.07
C SER A 380 -7.63 -19.44 -4.00
N SER A 381 -7.53 -18.22 -3.48
CA SER A 381 -7.74 -16.99 -4.26
C SER A 381 -6.69 -16.85 -5.35
N PHE A 382 -5.41 -17.06 -5.03
CA PHE A 382 -4.34 -17.09 -6.03
C PHE A 382 -4.64 -18.14 -7.11
N GLY A 383 -5.01 -19.35 -6.69
CA GLY A 383 -5.41 -20.44 -7.57
C GLY A 383 -6.53 -20.07 -8.53
N ARG A 384 -7.54 -19.30 -8.13
CA ARG A 384 -8.62 -18.89 -9.05
C ARG A 384 -8.09 -18.06 -10.22
N TYR A 385 -7.18 -17.13 -9.97
CA TYR A 385 -6.69 -16.23 -11.01
C TYR A 385 -5.59 -16.79 -11.91
N THR A 386 -5.03 -17.96 -11.61
CA THR A 386 -4.07 -18.61 -12.51
C THR A 386 -4.70 -19.23 -13.75
N ILE A 387 -6.02 -19.06 -13.97
CA ILE A 387 -6.69 -19.46 -15.22
C ILE A 387 -6.32 -18.54 -16.39
N VAL A 388 -5.80 -17.35 -16.10
CA VAL A 388 -5.45 -16.38 -17.14
C VAL A 388 -4.11 -16.79 -17.81
N PRO A 389 -4.04 -16.94 -19.14
CA PRO A 389 -2.83 -17.44 -19.81
C PRO A 389 -1.60 -16.59 -19.57
N ARG A 390 -1.77 -15.28 -19.46
CA ARG A 390 -0.68 -14.35 -19.17
C ARG A 390 -0.06 -14.63 -17.79
N VAL A 391 -0.89 -14.98 -16.81
CA VAL A 391 -0.44 -15.34 -15.45
C VAL A 391 0.30 -16.67 -15.49
N ILE A 392 -0.20 -17.66 -16.24
CA ILE A 392 0.47 -18.97 -16.44
C ILE A 392 1.82 -18.80 -17.14
N SER A 393 1.86 -18.01 -18.23
CA SER A 393 3.10 -17.68 -18.94
C SER A 393 4.14 -17.12 -17.97
N ARG A 394 3.71 -16.21 -17.08
CA ARG A 394 4.61 -15.60 -16.11
C ARG A 394 5.06 -16.56 -15.02
N LEU A 395 4.17 -17.45 -14.57
CA LEU A 395 4.54 -18.55 -13.68
C LEU A 395 5.58 -19.47 -14.31
N LEU A 396 5.47 -19.77 -15.60
CA LEU A 396 6.46 -20.57 -16.32
C LEU A 396 7.82 -19.87 -16.40
N ASP A 397 7.84 -18.57 -16.68
CA ASP A 397 9.06 -17.76 -16.69
C ASP A 397 9.76 -17.73 -15.32
N SER A 398 8.99 -17.78 -14.22
CA SER A 398 9.52 -17.73 -12.85
C SER A 398 10.09 -19.07 -12.36
N ARG A 399 10.13 -20.11 -13.20
CA ARG A 399 10.58 -21.48 -12.87
C ARG A 399 9.77 -22.09 -11.72
N PRO A 400 8.49 -22.42 -11.96
CA PRO A 400 7.55 -22.75 -10.91
C PRO A 400 7.80 -24.14 -10.32
N GLY A 401 8.47 -25.05 -11.03
CA GLY A 401 8.68 -26.43 -10.57
C GLY A 401 9.31 -26.51 -9.18
N SER A 402 10.48 -25.87 -9.00
CA SER A 402 11.15 -25.83 -7.68
C SER A 402 10.37 -25.03 -6.63
N GLN A 403 9.58 -24.03 -7.04
CA GLN A 403 8.81 -23.20 -6.11
C GLN A 403 7.53 -23.92 -5.63
N LEU A 404 6.85 -24.65 -6.51
CA LEU A 404 5.65 -25.44 -6.20
C LEU A 404 6.00 -26.68 -5.41
N ASP A 405 7.11 -27.36 -5.75
CA ASP A 405 7.58 -28.48 -4.95
C ASP A 405 7.99 -28.02 -3.55
N GLY A 406 8.60 -26.83 -3.42
CA GLY A 406 8.89 -26.20 -2.14
C GLY A 406 7.64 -25.89 -1.30
N LEU A 407 6.56 -25.42 -1.93
CA LEU A 407 5.26 -25.17 -1.27
C LEU A 407 4.72 -26.43 -0.58
N LEU A 408 4.87 -27.60 -1.24
CA LEU A 408 4.41 -28.89 -0.73
C LEU A 408 5.35 -29.50 0.31
N GLN A 409 6.66 -29.43 0.08
CA GLN A 409 7.66 -30.08 0.94
C GLN A 409 7.71 -29.47 2.34
N GLY A 410 7.45 -28.17 2.48
CA GLY A 410 7.44 -27.49 3.78
C GLY A 410 6.12 -27.56 4.54
N CYS A 411 5.01 -27.92 3.90
CA CYS A 411 3.69 -27.78 4.53
C CYS A 411 3.37 -28.96 5.47
N HIS A 412 3.48 -28.72 6.77
CA HIS A 412 3.17 -29.71 7.81
C HIS A 412 1.70 -29.69 8.25
N ASN A 413 1.01 -28.55 8.08
CA ASN A 413 -0.40 -28.42 8.41
C ASN A 413 -1.29 -29.14 7.40
N SER A 414 -2.04 -30.17 7.83
CA SER A 414 -2.83 -31.04 6.94
C SER A 414 -3.92 -30.32 6.15
N LYS A 415 -4.59 -29.32 6.75
CA LYS A 415 -5.64 -28.54 6.06
C LYS A 415 -5.03 -27.69 4.95
N VAL A 416 -3.95 -26.99 5.23
CA VAL A 416 -3.26 -26.13 4.26
C VAL A 416 -2.60 -26.97 3.18
N ARG A 417 -2.03 -28.12 3.54
CA ARG A 417 -1.43 -29.06 2.59
C ARG A 417 -2.44 -29.54 1.56
N LEU A 418 -3.66 -29.88 1.98
CA LEU A 418 -4.73 -30.26 1.05
C LEU A 418 -4.97 -29.19 -0.02
N VAL A 419 -5.07 -27.92 0.39
CA VAL A 419 -5.29 -26.80 -0.55
C VAL A 419 -4.04 -26.53 -1.41
N CYS A 420 -2.83 -26.73 -0.88
CA CYS A 420 -1.60 -26.64 -1.66
C CYS A 420 -1.53 -27.74 -2.72
N ASP A 421 -1.91 -28.97 -2.38
CA ASP A 421 -1.97 -30.11 -3.30
C ASP A 421 -2.98 -29.82 -4.42
N GLU A 422 -4.17 -29.33 -4.07
CA GLU A 422 -5.19 -28.88 -5.04
C GLU A 422 -4.65 -27.78 -5.96
N LEU A 423 -3.99 -26.75 -5.41
CA LEU A 423 -3.38 -25.68 -6.20
C LEU A 423 -2.30 -26.22 -7.15
N CYS A 424 -1.38 -27.07 -6.66
CA CYS A 424 -0.31 -27.63 -7.46
C CYS A 424 -0.85 -28.49 -8.60
N GLN A 425 -1.86 -29.30 -8.30
CA GLN A 425 -2.54 -30.12 -9.28
C GLN A 425 -3.26 -29.27 -10.34
N LEU A 426 -4.01 -28.25 -9.91
CA LEU A 426 -4.67 -27.29 -10.79
C LEU A 426 -3.69 -26.58 -11.72
N LEU A 427 -2.56 -26.13 -11.17
CA LEU A 427 -1.51 -25.45 -11.93
C LEU A 427 -0.85 -26.36 -12.95
N ARG A 428 -0.59 -27.63 -12.61
CA ARG A 428 -0.05 -28.62 -13.57
C ARG A 428 -0.97 -28.76 -14.78
N TRP A 429 -2.28 -28.95 -14.56
CA TRP A 429 -3.24 -29.05 -15.67
C TRP A 429 -3.30 -27.79 -16.53
N ARG A 430 -3.33 -26.62 -15.89
CA ARG A 430 -3.35 -25.34 -16.59
C ARG A 430 -2.09 -25.13 -17.42
N ILE A 431 -0.93 -25.48 -16.88
CA ILE A 431 0.35 -25.44 -17.59
C ILE A 431 0.37 -26.42 -18.76
N ASP A 432 -0.12 -27.65 -18.58
CA ASP A 432 -0.14 -28.68 -19.63
C ASP A 432 -1.04 -28.25 -20.78
N VAL A 433 -2.23 -27.71 -20.48
CA VAL A 433 -3.12 -27.12 -21.47
C VAL A 433 -2.44 -25.94 -22.16
N TYR A 434 -1.84 -25.02 -21.40
CA TYR A 434 -1.15 -23.84 -21.95
C TYR A 434 -0.03 -24.23 -22.92
N LYS A 435 0.75 -25.27 -22.59
CA LYS A 435 1.81 -25.80 -23.46
C LYS A 435 1.26 -26.52 -24.69
N GLY A 436 0.24 -27.37 -24.52
CA GLY A 436 -0.38 -28.13 -25.61
C GLY A 436 -1.10 -27.25 -26.63
N VAL A 437 -1.54 -26.08 -26.19
CA VAL A 437 -2.13 -25.01 -27.00
C VAL A 437 -1.12 -24.38 -27.99
N GLY A 438 0.19 -24.52 -27.75
CA GLY A 438 1.26 -24.05 -28.64
C GLY A 438 1.60 -22.56 -28.49
N THR A 439 2.86 -22.25 -28.18
CA THR A 439 3.38 -20.88 -28.01
C THR A 439 3.64 -20.16 -29.33
N ASP A 440 3.82 -20.88 -30.43
CA ASP A 440 4.36 -20.30 -31.67
C ASP A 440 3.28 -19.75 -32.61
N SER A 441 2.02 -20.15 -32.41
CA SER A 441 0.84 -19.62 -33.14
C SER A 441 -0.34 -19.25 -32.23
N GLY A 442 -0.25 -19.54 -30.93
CA GLY A 442 -1.35 -19.43 -29.98
C GLY A 442 -2.46 -20.46 -30.25
N PRO A 443 -3.32 -20.73 -29.26
CA PRO A 443 -4.51 -21.52 -29.48
C PRO A 443 -5.43 -20.72 -30.37
N SER A 444 -5.92 -21.37 -31.41
CA SER A 444 -6.45 -20.66 -32.54
C SER A 444 -7.76 -21.32 -32.95
N ILE A 445 -8.85 -20.93 -32.27
CA ILE A 445 -10.19 -21.48 -32.52
C ILE A 445 -10.86 -20.67 -33.61
N CYS A 446 -11.44 -21.38 -34.59
CA CYS A 446 -12.39 -20.81 -35.51
C CYS A 446 -13.79 -20.87 -34.89
N ASP A 447 -14.47 -19.73 -34.80
CA ASP A 447 -15.80 -19.65 -34.17
C ASP A 447 -16.93 -20.23 -35.03
N ASN A 448 -16.68 -20.47 -36.32
CA ASN A 448 -17.59 -21.25 -37.16
C ASN A 448 -17.62 -22.71 -36.68
N GLN A 449 -18.73 -23.12 -36.05
CA GLN A 449 -18.90 -24.45 -35.44
C GLN A 449 -18.81 -25.61 -36.45
N LEU A 450 -19.06 -25.35 -37.73
CA LEU A 450 -18.94 -26.33 -38.81
C LEU A 450 -17.49 -26.43 -39.35
N CYS A 451 -16.52 -25.76 -38.75
CA CYS A 451 -15.13 -25.75 -39.20
C CYS A 451 -14.35 -26.92 -38.60
N ASN A 452 -14.01 -27.90 -39.44
CA ASN A 452 -13.14 -29.04 -39.07
C ASN A 452 -11.66 -28.83 -39.43
N ARG A 453 -11.27 -27.63 -39.88
CA ARG A 453 -9.89 -27.36 -40.31
C ARG A 453 -9.03 -26.95 -39.12
N GLN A 454 -7.86 -27.57 -39.02
CA GLN A 454 -6.75 -26.93 -38.30
C GLN A 454 -6.40 -25.64 -39.03
N ALA A 455 -6.30 -24.54 -38.28
CA ALA A 455 -6.06 -23.24 -38.90
C ALA A 455 -4.65 -23.18 -39.48
N GLN A 456 -4.57 -22.97 -40.80
CA GLN A 456 -3.33 -22.71 -41.49
C GLN A 456 -3.29 -21.21 -41.81
N GLY A 457 -2.59 -20.43 -40.97
CA GLY A 457 -2.40 -18.99 -41.13
C GLY A 457 -3.04 -18.10 -40.07
N GLY A 458 -3.01 -16.78 -40.29
CA GLY A 458 -3.51 -15.79 -39.34
C GLY A 458 -5.04 -15.73 -39.23
N PHE A 459 -5.54 -15.53 -38.01
CA PHE A 459 -6.97 -15.41 -37.73
C PHE A 459 -7.53 -14.06 -38.14
N ARG A 460 -8.78 -14.07 -38.57
CA ARG A 460 -9.53 -12.86 -38.94
C ARG A 460 -10.64 -12.65 -37.94
N ALA A 461 -10.56 -11.57 -37.16
CA ALA A 461 -11.67 -11.16 -36.32
C ALA A 461 -12.77 -10.51 -37.16
N CYS A 462 -14.04 -10.69 -36.76
CA CYS A 462 -15.13 -9.92 -37.34
C CYS A 462 -14.86 -8.41 -37.14
N SER A 463 -14.94 -7.61 -38.21
CA SER A 463 -14.74 -6.15 -38.14
C SER A 463 -15.88 -5.44 -37.40
N GLY A 464 -17.06 -6.07 -37.30
CA GLY A 464 -18.23 -5.55 -36.61
C GLY A 464 -18.09 -5.64 -35.09
N CYS A 465 -18.17 -6.87 -34.56
CA CYS A 465 -18.11 -7.11 -33.11
C CYS A 465 -16.68 -7.40 -32.61
N SER A 466 -15.79 -7.97 -33.42
CA SER A 466 -14.47 -8.53 -33.03
C SER A 466 -14.48 -9.50 -31.84
N ALA A 467 -15.65 -10.04 -31.48
CA ALA A 467 -15.80 -11.09 -30.48
C ALA A 467 -15.55 -12.49 -31.07
N VAL A 468 -15.81 -12.63 -32.37
CA VAL A 468 -15.59 -13.87 -33.12
C VAL A 468 -14.42 -13.76 -34.09
N THR A 469 -13.81 -14.90 -34.37
CA THR A 469 -12.60 -15.08 -35.16
C THR A 469 -12.71 -16.28 -36.07
N TYR A 470 -12.12 -16.17 -37.26
CA TYR A 470 -12.20 -17.19 -38.30
C TYR A 470 -10.81 -17.54 -38.82
N CYS A 471 -10.59 -18.82 -39.08
CA CYS A 471 -9.36 -19.30 -39.73
C CYS A 471 -9.31 -18.94 -41.22
N SER A 472 -10.45 -18.58 -41.84
CA SER A 472 -10.52 -18.22 -43.26
C SER A 472 -11.72 -17.34 -43.58
N ARG A 473 -11.68 -16.65 -44.73
CA ARG A 473 -12.84 -15.90 -45.26
C ARG A 473 -14.04 -16.81 -45.54
N HIS A 474 -13.80 -18.05 -45.96
CA HIS A 474 -14.87 -19.01 -46.22
C HIS A 474 -15.65 -19.33 -44.95
N CYS A 475 -14.96 -19.59 -43.83
CA CYS A 475 -15.60 -19.81 -42.54
C CYS A 475 -16.38 -18.57 -42.07
N GLN A 476 -15.84 -17.37 -42.27
CA GLN A 476 -16.55 -16.13 -41.95
C GLN A 476 -17.86 -15.99 -42.74
N VAL A 477 -17.82 -16.20 -44.06
CA VAL A 477 -19.00 -16.05 -44.93
C VAL A 477 -20.10 -17.05 -44.57
N ARG A 478 -19.72 -18.32 -44.32
CA ARG A 478 -20.70 -19.35 -43.94
C ARG A 478 -21.35 -19.03 -42.60
N ASP A 479 -20.55 -18.77 -41.57
CA ASP A 479 -21.05 -18.46 -40.22
C ASP A 479 -21.89 -17.18 -40.20
N TRP A 480 -21.53 -16.19 -41.01
CA TRP A 480 -22.31 -14.96 -41.19
C TRP A 480 -23.71 -15.24 -41.76
N GLY A 481 -23.84 -16.15 -42.73
CA GLY A 481 -25.14 -16.48 -43.32
C GLY A 481 -26.04 -17.31 -42.41
N GLU A 482 -25.46 -18.09 -41.50
CA GLU A 482 -26.18 -19.06 -40.67
C GLU A 482 -26.56 -18.53 -39.28
N VAL A 483 -25.62 -17.90 -38.56
CA VAL A 483 -25.80 -17.56 -37.14
C VAL A 483 -25.28 -16.16 -36.80
N HIS A 484 -24.03 -15.85 -37.19
CA HIS A 484 -23.33 -14.69 -36.63
C HIS A 484 -23.94 -13.33 -37.01
N ARG A 485 -24.63 -13.22 -38.15
CA ARG A 485 -25.29 -11.96 -38.55
C ARG A 485 -26.26 -11.47 -37.48
N ASP A 486 -27.01 -12.37 -36.88
CA ASP A 486 -28.04 -12.04 -35.89
C ASP A 486 -27.43 -11.75 -34.50
N GLU A 487 -26.33 -12.42 -34.16
CA GLU A 487 -25.60 -12.19 -32.90
C GLU A 487 -24.66 -10.98 -32.94
N CYS A 488 -24.20 -10.57 -34.12
CA CYS A 488 -23.13 -9.58 -34.26
C CYS A 488 -23.48 -8.24 -33.61
N GLN A 489 -24.75 -7.81 -33.69
CA GLN A 489 -25.19 -6.57 -33.06
C GLN A 489 -25.13 -6.64 -31.53
N THR A 490 -25.62 -7.74 -30.95
CA THR A 490 -25.56 -8.00 -29.50
C THR A 490 -24.12 -8.11 -29.01
N LEU A 491 -23.27 -8.88 -29.70
CA LEU A 491 -21.86 -9.02 -29.36
C LEU A 491 -21.09 -7.69 -29.48
N ARG A 492 -21.47 -6.84 -30.44
CA ARG A 492 -20.92 -5.48 -30.55
C ARG A 492 -21.34 -4.62 -29.37
N ALA A 493 -22.60 -4.69 -28.93
CA ALA A 493 -23.07 -3.97 -27.74
C ALA A 493 -22.33 -4.43 -26.47
N ILE A 494 -22.20 -5.74 -26.26
CA ILE A 494 -21.43 -6.34 -25.15
C ILE A 494 -19.97 -5.86 -25.18
N ARG A 495 -19.32 -5.89 -26.35
CA ARG A 495 -17.95 -5.35 -26.47
C ARG A 495 -17.88 -3.86 -26.14
N SER A 496 -18.87 -3.07 -26.54
CA SER A 496 -18.90 -1.65 -26.22
C SER A 496 -19.01 -1.42 -24.71
N GLN A 497 -19.83 -2.22 -24.02
CA GLN A 497 -19.94 -2.22 -22.56
C GLN A 497 -18.62 -2.61 -21.90
N TYR A 498 -17.98 -3.69 -22.36
CA TYR A 498 -16.67 -4.11 -21.86
C TYR A 498 -15.58 -3.07 -22.10
N LYS A 499 -15.56 -2.44 -23.28
CA LYS A 499 -14.62 -1.35 -23.58
C LYS A 499 -14.84 -0.15 -22.65
N ALA A 500 -16.10 0.19 -22.35
CA ALA A 500 -16.44 1.24 -21.39
C ALA A 500 -16.01 0.87 -19.96
N ALA A 501 -16.07 -0.42 -19.60
CA ALA A 501 -15.60 -0.95 -18.32
C ALA A 501 -14.09 -1.28 -18.29
N HIS A 502 -13.32 -0.88 -19.31
CA HIS A 502 -11.89 -1.20 -19.44
C HIS A 502 -11.56 -2.70 -19.34
N PHE A 503 -12.49 -3.56 -19.78
CA PHE A 503 -12.31 -5.00 -19.85
C PHE A 503 -12.06 -5.45 -21.29
N GLN A 504 -10.99 -6.25 -21.50
CA GLN A 504 -10.71 -6.84 -22.79
C GLN A 504 -10.50 -8.35 -22.68
N TYR A 505 -11.49 -9.12 -23.18
CA TYR A 505 -11.37 -10.57 -23.29
C TYR A 505 -10.68 -10.96 -24.60
N TYR A 506 -9.35 -11.08 -24.56
CA TYR A 506 -8.53 -11.39 -25.73
C TYR A 506 -8.84 -12.77 -26.30
N HIS A 507 -8.73 -12.92 -27.63
CA HIS A 507 -8.95 -14.20 -28.31
C HIS A 507 -8.02 -15.30 -27.79
N ALA A 508 -6.74 -15.01 -27.56
CA ALA A 508 -5.81 -15.95 -26.94
C ALA A 508 -6.29 -16.44 -25.56
N THR A 509 -6.89 -15.55 -24.75
CA THR A 509 -7.50 -15.90 -23.46
C THR A 509 -8.69 -16.82 -23.63
N ARG A 510 -9.64 -16.44 -24.50
CA ARG A 510 -10.80 -17.27 -24.83
C ARG A 510 -10.36 -18.65 -25.31
N SER A 511 -9.32 -18.67 -26.13
CA SER A 511 -8.90 -19.88 -26.80
C SER A 511 -8.16 -20.85 -25.89
N TYR A 512 -7.37 -20.32 -24.95
CA TYR A 512 -6.87 -21.11 -23.84
C TYR A 512 -8.01 -21.62 -22.93
N HIS A 513 -8.98 -20.76 -22.56
CA HIS A 513 -10.09 -21.18 -21.71
C HIS A 513 -10.92 -22.31 -22.33
N LEU A 514 -11.22 -22.25 -23.64
CA LEU A 514 -11.91 -23.34 -24.31
C LEU A 514 -11.08 -24.63 -24.31
N ALA A 515 -9.77 -24.54 -24.60
CA ALA A 515 -8.88 -25.70 -24.54
C ALA A 515 -8.84 -26.30 -23.12
N TYR A 516 -8.87 -25.45 -22.09
CA TYR A 516 -8.91 -25.89 -20.70
C TYR A 516 -10.23 -26.57 -20.34
N VAL A 517 -11.38 -26.01 -20.74
CA VAL A 517 -12.70 -26.63 -20.53
C VAL A 517 -12.77 -27.97 -21.26
N GLN A 518 -12.32 -28.04 -22.51
CA GLN A 518 -12.27 -29.27 -23.29
C GLN A 518 -11.37 -30.32 -22.63
N TYR A 519 -10.20 -29.91 -22.13
CA TYR A 519 -9.29 -30.78 -21.40
C TYR A 519 -9.97 -31.37 -20.14
N GLN A 520 -10.63 -30.54 -19.33
CA GLN A 520 -11.33 -31.01 -18.12
C GLN A 520 -12.49 -31.94 -18.47
N PHE A 521 -13.27 -31.62 -19.51
CA PHE A 521 -14.35 -32.47 -19.98
C PHE A 521 -13.84 -33.84 -20.43
N ASN A 522 -12.84 -33.88 -21.32
CA ASN A 522 -12.27 -35.14 -21.83
C ASN A 522 -11.64 -35.97 -20.72
N ARG A 523 -11.01 -35.32 -19.74
CA ARG A 523 -10.42 -36.00 -18.59
C ARG A 523 -11.48 -36.65 -17.70
N ASN A 524 -12.59 -35.96 -17.45
CA ASN A 524 -13.68 -36.51 -16.65
C ASN A 524 -14.46 -37.61 -17.39
N LEU A 525 -14.52 -37.57 -18.73
CA LEU A 525 -15.13 -38.63 -19.54
C LEU A 525 -14.37 -39.98 -19.50
N ASN A 526 -13.08 -39.99 -19.18
CA ASN A 526 -12.30 -41.22 -19.09
C ASN A 526 -12.57 -41.92 -17.73
N PRO A 527 -13.47 -42.92 -17.67
CA PRO A 527 -14.06 -43.42 -16.43
C PRO A 527 -13.19 -44.51 -15.79
N THR A 528 -11.87 -44.42 -15.90
CA THR A 528 -10.95 -45.41 -15.28
C THR A 528 -11.10 -45.51 -13.76
N GLN A 529 -11.92 -44.66 -13.12
CA GLN A 529 -12.25 -44.69 -11.69
C GLN A 529 -13.73 -45.01 -11.36
N GLY A 530 -14.55 -45.48 -12.32
CA GLY A 530 -15.85 -46.11 -12.03
C GLY A 530 -16.99 -45.20 -11.53
N THR A 531 -16.79 -43.89 -11.43
CA THR A 531 -17.86 -42.92 -11.19
C THR A 531 -18.19 -42.19 -12.49
N ALA A 532 -19.49 -42.11 -12.82
CA ALA A 532 -19.94 -41.35 -13.99
C ALA A 532 -19.54 -39.87 -13.83
N ALA A 533 -18.96 -39.29 -14.87
CA ALA A 533 -18.62 -37.87 -14.90
C ALA A 533 -19.87 -37.03 -14.65
N ASP A 534 -19.83 -36.09 -13.70
CA ASP A 534 -20.86 -35.06 -13.55
C ASP A 534 -20.46 -33.83 -14.38
N PRO A 535 -21.12 -33.57 -15.53
CA PRO A 535 -20.83 -32.40 -16.36
C PRO A 535 -21.03 -31.08 -15.61
N ASN A 536 -21.91 -31.06 -14.60
CA ASN A 536 -22.17 -29.87 -13.82
C ASN A 536 -20.97 -29.48 -12.95
N LYS A 537 -20.14 -30.45 -12.54
CA LYS A 537 -18.92 -30.18 -11.77
C LYS A 537 -17.88 -29.39 -12.58
N VAL A 538 -17.76 -29.68 -13.88
CA VAL A 538 -16.87 -28.94 -14.80
C VAL A 538 -17.34 -27.51 -15.00
N LEU A 539 -18.65 -27.33 -15.16
CA LEU A 539 -19.25 -26.01 -15.31
C LEU A 539 -19.14 -25.19 -14.01
N LEU A 540 -19.39 -25.78 -12.84
CA LEU A 540 -19.23 -25.14 -11.53
C LEU A 540 -17.80 -24.67 -11.27
N GLU A 541 -16.78 -25.46 -11.62
CA GLU A 541 -15.38 -25.02 -11.49
C GLU A 541 -15.07 -23.83 -12.40
N PHE A 542 -15.60 -23.81 -13.62
CA PHE A 542 -15.45 -22.67 -14.52
C PHE A 542 -16.20 -21.44 -14.00
N ASP A 543 -17.44 -21.61 -13.57
CA ASP A 543 -18.31 -20.55 -13.06
C ASP A 543 -17.78 -19.94 -11.76
N LEU A 544 -17.22 -20.74 -10.85
CA LEU A 544 -16.54 -20.25 -9.65
C LEU A 544 -15.23 -19.50 -9.96
N THR A 545 -14.62 -19.73 -11.13
CA THR A 545 -13.45 -18.98 -11.60
C THR A 545 -13.79 -17.74 -12.41
N THR A 546 -14.98 -17.69 -13.04
CA THR A 546 -15.40 -16.57 -13.91
C THR A 546 -16.46 -15.65 -13.28
N ASN A 547 -17.39 -16.17 -12.47
CA ASN A 547 -18.45 -15.41 -11.79
C ASN A 547 -18.08 -14.94 -10.37
N ALA A 548 -16.97 -15.41 -9.78
CA ALA A 548 -16.45 -14.86 -8.52
C ALA A 548 -15.90 -13.42 -8.67
N ILE A 549 -15.96 -12.84 -9.87
CA ILE A 549 -15.76 -11.42 -10.14
C ILE A 549 -17.10 -10.67 -9.92
N GLU A 550 -17.87 -11.01 -8.89
CA GLU A 550 -18.94 -10.12 -8.43
C GLU A 550 -18.32 -9.06 -7.51
N PRO A 551 -18.39 -7.76 -7.87
CA PRO A 551 -17.83 -6.69 -7.06
C PRO A 551 -18.40 -6.59 -5.63
N ALA A 552 -19.56 -7.23 -5.37
CA ALA A 552 -20.25 -7.18 -4.08
C ALA A 552 -19.49 -7.90 -2.96
N VAL A 553 -18.97 -9.11 -3.22
CA VAL A 553 -18.21 -9.89 -2.22
C VAL A 553 -16.88 -9.20 -1.86
N LEU A 554 -16.24 -8.56 -2.85
CA LEU A 554 -15.01 -7.80 -2.65
C LEU A 554 -15.22 -6.55 -1.78
N LYS A 555 -16.38 -5.87 -1.90
CA LYS A 555 -16.72 -4.71 -1.05
C LYS A 555 -16.95 -5.11 0.41
N GLU A 556 -17.61 -6.24 0.66
CA GLU A 556 -17.87 -6.73 2.01
C GLU A 556 -16.58 -7.21 2.70
N GLN A 557 -15.69 -7.88 1.97
CA GLN A 557 -14.40 -8.35 2.52
C GLN A 557 -13.40 -7.21 2.76
N ALA A 558 -13.35 -6.19 1.89
CA ALA A 558 -12.54 -4.99 2.14
C ALA A 558 -12.99 -4.22 3.40
N ALA A 559 -14.26 -4.32 3.78
CA ALA A 559 -14.79 -3.74 5.02
C ALA A 559 -14.41 -4.54 6.29
N LEU A 560 -14.08 -5.83 6.16
CA LEU A 560 -13.72 -6.72 7.28
C LEU A 560 -12.22 -6.74 7.61
N ALA A 561 -11.35 -6.48 6.62
CA ALA A 561 -9.90 -6.56 6.73
C ALA A 561 -9.22 -5.74 7.87
N PRO A 562 -9.75 -4.61 8.38
CA PRO A 562 -9.04 -3.84 9.42
C PRO A 562 -9.47 -4.13 10.86
N LYS A 563 -10.60 -4.83 11.12
CA LYS A 563 -11.14 -4.92 12.49
C LYS A 563 -10.39 -5.90 13.41
N ALA A 564 -9.50 -6.74 12.87
CA ALA A 564 -8.79 -7.76 13.64
C ALA A 564 -7.56 -7.23 14.43
N ASN A 565 -7.03 -6.05 14.12
CA ASN A 565 -5.80 -5.54 14.75
C ASN A 565 -6.04 -4.62 15.97
N ALA A 566 -7.26 -4.11 16.16
CA ALA A 566 -7.55 -3.22 17.29
C ALA A 566 -7.51 -3.91 18.66
N THR A 567 -7.56 -5.25 18.70
CA THR A 567 -7.52 -6.05 19.94
C THR A 567 -6.14 -6.61 20.27
N ALA A 568 -5.14 -6.50 19.39
CA ALA A 568 -3.80 -7.04 19.63
C ALA A 568 -2.80 -6.01 20.18
N THR A 569 -3.07 -4.71 20.02
CA THR A 569 -2.18 -3.61 20.45
C THR A 569 -2.53 -3.00 21.81
N SER A 570 -3.50 -3.57 22.53
CA SER A 570 -3.88 -3.15 23.89
C SER A 570 -3.36 -4.08 25.00
N ALA A 571 -2.32 -4.87 24.72
CA ALA A 571 -1.67 -5.78 25.67
C ALA A 571 -0.17 -5.49 25.78
#